data_AF-A0A453FH01-F1
#
_entry.id   AF-A0A453FH01-F1
#
_cell.length_a   1.000
_cell.length_b   1.000
_cell.length_c   1.000
_cell.angle_alpha   90.00
_cell.angle_beta   90.00
_cell.angle_gamma   90.00
#
_symmetry.space_group_name_H-M   'P 1'
#
loop_
_entity.id
_entity.type
_entity.pdbx_description
1 polymer ?
#
loop_
_entity_poly.entity_id
_entity_poly.type
_entity_poly.pdbx_seq_one_letter_code
_entity_poly.pdbx_strand_id
1 'polypeptide(L)'
;MGRGRSEIKRIDNPTQRQSTFYKRRDGLFKKARELAVLCDADLLLLLFSASGKLYQYLAPTVPSVKGFVERYEAATHTKVWSDIRQERRAELEKVAKMCDLLEKELR
;
A
#
# COMPACT_ATOMS: atom_id res chain seq x y z
N MET A 1 19.00 -13.77 26.16
CA MET A 1 18.56 -13.22 27.46
C MET A 1 17.60 -12.08 27.19
N GLY A 2 16.31 -12.26 27.50
CA GLY A 2 15.28 -11.27 27.21
C GLY A 2 15.40 -10.06 28.14
N ARG A 3 15.55 -8.86 27.57
CA ARG A 3 15.31 -7.62 28.31
C ARG A 3 13.83 -7.57 28.68
N GLY A 4 13.52 -7.06 29.87
CA GLY A 4 12.17 -7.02 30.43
C GLY A 4 11.12 -6.36 29.53
N ARG A 5 9.85 -6.52 29.90
CA ARG A 5 8.70 -6.00 29.14
C ARG A 5 8.85 -4.49 28.92
N SER A 6 8.92 -4.08 27.66
CA SER A 6 8.90 -2.67 27.28
C SER A 6 7.46 -2.18 27.17
N GLU A 7 7.20 -0.96 27.61
CA GLU A 7 5.92 -0.27 27.42
C GLU A 7 5.65 -0.02 25.93
N ILE A 8 4.38 -0.10 25.51
CA ILE A 8 3.97 0.20 24.13
C ILE A 8 3.81 1.72 23.99
N LYS A 9 4.92 2.40 23.74
CA LYS A 9 4.98 3.83 23.40
C LYS A 9 6.06 4.10 22.35
N ARG A 10 6.06 5.30 21.77
CA ARG A 10 7.12 5.72 20.84
C ARG A 10 8.48 5.65 21.55
N ILE A 11 9.46 5.02 20.90
CA ILE A 11 10.85 4.99 21.40
C ILE A 11 11.51 6.32 21.04
N ASP A 12 11.98 7.07 22.03
CA ASP A 12 12.54 8.41 21.81
C ASP A 12 13.91 8.36 21.14
N ASN A 13 14.80 7.50 21.64
CA ASN A 13 16.15 7.33 21.09
C ASN A 13 16.08 6.84 19.62
N PRO A 14 16.58 7.63 18.64
CA PRO A 14 16.46 7.30 17.22
C PRO A 14 17.16 5.99 16.82
N THR A 15 18.35 5.73 17.34
CA THR A 15 19.13 4.52 17.05
C THR A 15 18.43 3.27 17.59
N GLN A 16 17.92 3.33 18.82
CA GLN A 16 17.13 2.23 19.39
C GLN A 16 15.82 2.02 18.64
N ARG A 17 15.15 3.11 18.23
CA ARG A 17 13.92 3.06 17.44
C ARG A 17 14.17 2.40 16.09
N GLN A 18 15.27 2.72 15.41
CA GLN A 18 15.63 2.12 14.13
C GLN A 18 15.96 0.64 14.26
N SER A 19 16.79 0.25 15.23
CA SER A 19 17.11 -1.16 15.48
C SER A 19 15.85 -1.97 15.85
N THR A 20 14.98 -1.39 16.68
CA THR A 20 13.73 -2.02 17.07
C THR A 20 12.76 -2.14 15.90
N PHE A 21 12.66 -1.12 15.04
CA PHE A 21 11.85 -1.16 13.83
C PHE A 21 12.24 -2.34 12.95
N TYR A 22 13.53 -2.50 12.63
CA TYR A 22 13.98 -3.59 11.77
C TYR A 22 13.68 -4.97 12.38
N LYS A 23 13.99 -5.17 13.66
CA LYS A 23 13.72 -6.45 14.35
C LYS A 23 12.22 -6.77 14.42
N ARG A 24 11.38 -5.79 14.76
CA ARG A 24 9.92 -5.98 14.85
C ARG A 24 9.29 -6.17 13.49
N ARG A 25 9.73 -5.42 12.47
CA ARG A 25 9.31 -5.59 11.07
C ARG A 25 9.60 -7.02 10.62
N ASP A 26 10.81 -7.51 10.85
CA ASP A 26 11.19 -8.87 10.40
C ASP A 26 10.40 -9.95 11.13
N GLY A 27 10.18 -9.78 12.45
CA GLY A 27 9.30 -10.67 13.21
C GLY A 27 7.84 -10.65 12.73
N LEU A 28 7.31 -9.48 12.37
CA LEU A 28 5.96 -9.33 11.81
C LEU A 28 5.85 -9.99 10.43
N PHE A 29 6.84 -9.79 9.56
CA PHE A 29 6.89 -10.42 8.24
C PHE A 29 6.95 -11.94 8.34
N LYS A 30 7.74 -12.46 9.29
CA LYS A 30 7.82 -13.89 9.57
C LYS A 30 6.44 -14.44 9.97
N LYS A 31 5.76 -13.79 10.93
CA LYS A 31 4.41 -14.20 11.37
C LYS A 31 3.37 -14.11 10.25
N ALA A 32 3.40 -13.05 9.45
CA ALA A 32 2.50 -12.90 8.30
C ALA A 32 2.69 -14.04 7.29
N ARG A 33 3.95 -14.43 7.03
CA ARG A 33 4.27 -15.57 6.17
C ARG A 33 3.81 -16.90 6.77
N GLU A 34 4.09 -17.13 8.05
CA GLU A 34 3.64 -18.33 8.76
C GLU A 34 2.12 -18.48 8.66
N LEU A 35 1.37 -17.41 8.93
CA LEU A 35 -0.09 -17.40 8.83
C LEU A 35 -0.59 -17.68 7.40
N ALA A 36 -0.01 -17.01 6.41
CA ALA A 36 -0.38 -17.21 5.01
C ALA A 36 -0.21 -18.67 4.57
N VAL A 37 0.90 -19.30 4.96
CA VAL A 37 1.19 -20.70 4.59
C VAL A 37 0.36 -21.70 5.40
N LEU A 38 0.23 -21.51 6.72
CA LEU A 38 -0.45 -22.46 7.60
C LEU A 38 -1.96 -22.50 7.38
N CYS A 39 -2.54 -21.38 6.96
CA CYS A 39 -3.99 -21.22 6.85
C CYS A 39 -4.49 -20.93 5.44
N ASP A 40 -3.61 -21.04 4.43
CA ASP A 40 -3.90 -20.68 3.03
C ASP A 40 -4.57 -19.30 2.90
N ALA A 41 -4.03 -18.34 3.65
CA ALA A 41 -4.62 -17.02 3.81
C ALA A 41 -3.96 -16.00 2.88
N ASP A 42 -4.76 -15.38 2.03
CA ASP A 42 -4.36 -14.22 1.24
C ASP A 42 -4.08 -13.03 2.16
N LEU A 43 -2.86 -12.50 2.10
CA LEU A 43 -2.42 -11.43 3.00
C LEU A 43 -1.54 -10.39 2.28
N LEU A 44 -1.83 -9.11 2.54
CA LEU A 44 -1.01 -7.97 2.16
C LEU A 44 -0.64 -7.17 3.40
N LEU A 45 0.65 -6.88 3.57
CA LEU A 45 1.17 -6.05 4.64
C LEU A 45 1.99 -4.90 4.05
N LEU A 46 1.64 -3.66 4.39
CA LEU A 46 2.30 -2.43 3.93
C LEU A 46 2.82 -1.64 5.13
N LEU A 47 4.10 -1.26 5.12
CA LEU A 47 4.72 -0.42 6.16
C LEU A 47 5.52 0.71 5.54
N PHE A 48 5.30 1.92 6.03
CA PHE A 48 6.18 3.06 5.79
C PHE A 48 7.03 3.32 7.02
N SER A 49 8.34 3.38 6.84
CA SER A 49 9.25 3.83 7.90
C SER A 49 9.16 5.34 8.08
N ALA A 50 9.71 5.86 9.19
CA ALA A 50 9.81 7.29 9.44
C ALA A 50 10.59 8.07 8.36
N SER A 51 11.40 7.38 7.53
CA SER A 51 12.08 7.98 6.38
C SER A 51 11.26 7.92 5.08
N GLY A 52 9.99 7.51 5.14
CA GLY A 52 9.12 7.34 3.97
C GLY A 52 9.39 6.08 3.15
N LYS A 53 10.38 5.26 3.51
CA LYS A 53 10.68 4.03 2.77
C LYS A 53 9.58 2.98 2.99
N LEU A 54 9.05 2.45 1.89
CA LEU A 54 8.08 1.36 1.84
C LEU A 54 8.76 0.00 2.08
N TYR A 55 8.12 -0.81 2.92
CA TYR A 55 8.38 -2.22 3.10
C TYR A 55 7.06 -2.96 2.94
N GLN A 56 7.03 -4.00 2.11
CA GLN A 56 5.81 -4.75 1.86
C GLN A 56 6.04 -6.26 1.87
N TYR A 57 5.02 -6.99 2.29
CA TYR A 57 4.90 -8.43 2.12
C TYR A 57 3.58 -8.74 1.43
N LEU A 58 3.63 -9.59 0.42
CA LEU A 58 2.48 -10.11 -0.30
C LEU A 58 2.53 -11.64 -0.21
N ALA A 59 1.44 -12.26 0.19
CA ALA A 59 1.33 -13.72 0.23
C ALA A 59 1.50 -14.31 -1.19
N PRO A 60 2.20 -15.45 -1.34
CA PRO A 60 2.43 -16.07 -2.66
C PRO A 60 1.16 -16.47 -3.42
N THR A 61 0.07 -16.70 -2.69
CA THR A 61 -1.27 -17.00 -3.22
C THR A 61 -1.89 -15.80 -3.95
N VAL A 62 -1.39 -14.58 -3.70
CA VAL A 62 -1.89 -13.35 -4.30
C VAL A 62 -0.99 -12.92 -5.47
N PRO A 63 -1.54 -12.76 -6.68
CA PRO A 63 -0.72 -12.47 -7.87
C PRO A 63 -0.13 -11.05 -7.89
N SER A 64 -0.82 -10.07 -7.29
CA SER A 64 -0.32 -8.69 -7.23
C SER A 64 -1.01 -7.88 -6.12
N VAL A 65 -0.35 -6.81 -5.67
CA VAL A 65 -0.93 -5.82 -4.76
C VAL A 65 -2.21 -5.22 -5.35
N LYS A 66 -2.20 -4.91 -6.66
CA LYS A 66 -3.37 -4.38 -7.37
C LYS A 66 -4.57 -5.33 -7.25
N GLY A 67 -4.38 -6.61 -7.55
CA GLY A 67 -5.45 -7.61 -7.45
C GLY A 67 -5.95 -7.80 -6.02
N PHE A 68 -5.07 -7.69 -5.01
CA PHE A 68 -5.50 -7.71 -3.61
C PHE A 68 -6.39 -6.52 -3.26
N VAL A 69 -5.98 -5.32 -3.66
CA VAL A 69 -6.74 -4.09 -3.39
C VAL A 69 -8.07 -4.08 -4.16
N GLU A 70 -8.10 -4.57 -5.40
CA GLU A 70 -9.35 -4.71 -6.17
C GLU A 70 -10.35 -5.66 -5.47
N ARG A 71 -9.87 -6.77 -4.90
CA ARG A 71 -10.72 -7.66 -4.08
C ARG A 71 -11.21 -6.97 -2.80
N TYR A 72 -10.35 -6.18 -2.14
CA TYR A 72 -10.73 -5.39 -0.97
C TYR A 72 -11.79 -4.32 -1.30
N GLU A 73 -11.62 -3.60 -2.41
CA GLU A 73 -12.57 -2.60 -2.91
C GLU A 73 -13.94 -3.23 -3.17
N ALA A 74 -13.95 -4.39 -3.84
CA ALA A 74 -15.18 -5.14 -4.11
C ALA A 74 -15.89 -5.59 -2.82
N ALA A 75 -15.13 -6.04 -1.81
CA ALA A 75 -15.68 -6.52 -0.54
C ALA A 75 -16.16 -5.40 0.38
N THR A 76 -15.54 -4.21 0.31
CA THR A 76 -15.86 -3.08 1.19
C THR A 76 -16.72 -2.01 0.51
N HIS A 77 -17.03 -2.17 -0.78
CA HIS A 77 -17.67 -1.16 -1.61
C HIS A 77 -16.96 0.20 -1.57
N THR A 78 -15.63 0.18 -1.41
CA THR A 78 -14.79 1.39 -1.43
C THR A 78 -14.02 1.48 -2.74
N LYS A 79 -13.53 2.69 -3.05
CA LYS A 79 -12.58 2.91 -4.15
C LYS A 79 -11.32 3.53 -3.57
N VAL A 80 -10.24 2.77 -3.59
CA VAL A 80 -8.90 3.16 -3.17
C VAL A 80 -8.14 3.76 -4.35
N TRP A 81 -8.32 3.22 -5.56
CA TRP A 81 -7.60 3.65 -6.77
C TRP A 81 -8.31 4.75 -7.59
N SER A 82 -9.31 5.43 -7.05
CA SER A 82 -10.19 6.29 -7.87
C SER A 82 -9.52 7.48 -8.54
N ASP A 83 -8.38 7.98 -8.08
CA ASP A 83 -8.01 9.35 -8.48
C ASP A 83 -7.23 9.45 -9.79
N ILE A 84 -6.24 8.60 -10.09
CA ILE A 84 -5.37 8.86 -11.26
C ILE A 84 -6.03 8.50 -12.61
N ARG A 85 -6.89 7.46 -12.65
CA ARG A 85 -7.55 7.06 -13.91
C ARG A 85 -8.74 7.95 -14.25
N GLN A 86 -9.50 8.40 -13.24
CA GLN A 86 -10.59 9.35 -13.48
C GLN A 86 -10.03 10.72 -13.83
N GLU A 87 -8.98 11.19 -13.17
CA GLU A 87 -8.31 12.44 -13.54
C GLU A 87 -7.77 12.37 -14.97
N ARG A 88 -7.00 11.33 -15.33
CA ARG A 88 -6.52 11.19 -16.72
C ARG A 88 -7.64 11.12 -17.75
N ARG A 89 -8.74 10.45 -17.43
CA ARG A 89 -9.90 10.37 -18.34
C ARG A 89 -10.59 11.74 -18.47
N ALA A 90 -10.74 12.48 -17.37
CA ALA A 90 -11.30 13.81 -17.38
C ALA A 90 -10.40 14.79 -18.15
N GLU A 91 -9.07 14.70 -18.00
CA GLU A 91 -8.11 15.48 -18.77
C GLU A 91 -8.16 15.15 -20.26
N LEU A 92 -8.21 13.87 -20.64
CA LEU A 92 -8.38 13.46 -22.03
C LEU A 92 -9.68 14.01 -22.65
N GLU A 93 -10.78 14.02 -21.88
CA GLU A 93 -12.06 14.57 -22.33
C GLU A 93 -12.00 16.10 -22.51
N LYS A 94 -11.27 16.82 -21.65
CA LYS A 94 -11.02 18.26 -21.83
C LYS A 94 -10.22 18.54 -23.09
N VAL A 95 -9.16 17.77 -23.34
CA VAL A 95 -8.32 17.92 -24.54
C VAL A 95 -9.14 17.67 -25.80
N ALA A 96 -9.96 16.62 -25.84
CA ALA A 96 -10.82 16.32 -26.98
C ALA A 96 -11.78 17.49 -27.28
N LYS A 97 -12.46 18.04 -26.25
CA LYS A 97 -13.35 19.20 -26.41
C LYS A 97 -12.62 20.45 -26.92
N MET A 98 -11.37 20.65 -26.52
CA MET A 98 -10.55 21.77 -26.97
C MET A 98 -10.15 21.63 -28.45
N CYS A 99 -9.80 20.42 -28.88
CA CYS A 99 -9.54 20.12 -30.29
C CYS A 99 -10.78 20.40 -31.16
N ASP A 100 -11.96 19.92 -30.74
CA ASP A 100 -13.22 20.17 -31.47
C ASP A 100 -13.55 21.67 -31.60
N LEU A 101 -13.20 22.47 -30.58
CA LEU A 101 -13.37 23.93 -30.59
C LEU A 101 -12.41 24.60 -31.57
N LEU A 102 -11.13 24.23 -31.54
CA LEU A 102 -10.12 24.75 -32.46
C LEU A 102 -10.45 24.40 -33.92
N GLU A 103 -10.94 23.19 -34.19
CA GLU A 103 -11.38 22.78 -35.52
C GLU A 103 -12.58 23.60 -36.04
N LYS A 104 -13.47 24.04 -35.14
CA LYS A 104 -14.59 24.92 -35.49
C LYS A 104 -14.16 26.35 -35.78
N GLU A 105 -13.15 26.87 -35.08
CA GLU A 105 -12.61 28.23 -35.30
C GLU A 105 -11.75 28.33 -36.57
N LEU A 106 -11.21 27.22 -37.06
CA LEU A 106 -10.43 27.14 -38.30
C LEU A 106 -11.27 26.93 -39.57
N ARG A 107 -12.59 26.73 -39.44
CA ARG A 107 -13.55 26.63 -40.55
C ARG A 107 -14.35 27.91 -40.71
#